data_AF-A0A6J8B9B7-F1
#
_entry.id   AF-A0A6J8B9B7-F1
#
_cell.length_a   1.000
_cell.length_b   1.000
_cell.length_c   1.000
_cell.angle_alpha   90.00
_cell.angle_beta   90.00
_cell.angle_gamma   90.00
#
_symmetry.space_group_name_H-M   'P 1'
#
loop_
_entity.id
_entity.type
_entity.pdbx_description
1 polymer ?
#
loop_
_entity_poly.entity_id
_entity_poly.type
_entity_poly.pdbx_seq_one_letter_code
_entity_poly.pdbx_strand_id
1 'polypeptide(L)'
;MELDEYADKFSSTVTNGFIALEIAIGHKLGLFDSLSKFTSPVTSTELAVSCKLKERYVREWLGCLSAAGFVSIPPDDKYFIPEACKPHTASSSLASVLPYLAANTSSVLECFKEDGPKGYDYSNQLDTLMWLDHDRKSCDGKWINENLFPVGHKETDTISNVLDFGCGPGSLTIKNS
;
A
#
# COMPACT_ATOMS: atom_id res chain seq x y z
N MET A 1 -30.34 -10.80 -5.71
CA MET A 1 -29.83 -10.03 -4.57
C MET A 1 -30.99 -9.22 -4.06
N GLU A 2 -31.44 -9.55 -2.86
CA GLU A 2 -32.57 -8.87 -2.20
C GLU A 2 -32.14 -7.48 -1.70
N LEU A 3 -33.10 -6.62 -1.32
CA LEU A 3 -32.81 -5.25 -0.91
C LEU A 3 -31.86 -5.16 0.29
N ASP A 4 -32.08 -5.97 1.32
CA ASP A 4 -31.25 -5.97 2.52
C ASP A 4 -29.82 -6.42 2.20
N GLU A 5 -29.68 -7.44 1.37
CA GLU A 5 -28.40 -7.98 0.92
C GLU A 5 -27.62 -6.95 0.08
N TYR A 6 -28.31 -6.14 -0.73
CA TYR A 6 -27.70 -5.02 -1.46
C TYR A 6 -27.28 -3.88 -0.52
N ALA A 7 -28.12 -3.51 0.44
CA ALA A 7 -27.83 -2.44 1.41
C ALA A 7 -26.62 -2.78 2.30
N ASP A 8 -26.53 -4.03 2.75
CA ASP A 8 -25.41 -4.55 3.51
C ASP A 8 -24.13 -4.57 2.68
N LYS A 9 -24.20 -5.02 1.43
CA LYS A 9 -23.06 -5.00 0.51
C LYS A 9 -22.57 -3.56 0.27
N PHE A 10 -23.48 -2.62 0.06
CA PHE A 10 -23.12 -1.21 -0.16
C PHE A 10 -22.42 -0.62 1.07
N SER A 11 -23.03 -0.77 2.25
CA SER A 11 -22.51 -0.22 3.50
C SER A 11 -21.18 -0.84 3.91
N SER A 12 -21.05 -2.17 3.80
CA SER A 12 -19.79 -2.87 4.08
C SER A 12 -18.68 -2.46 3.12
N THR A 13 -18.98 -2.23 1.83
CA THR A 13 -17.99 -1.76 0.86
C THR A 13 -17.44 -0.38 1.24
N VAL A 14 -18.32 0.55 1.63
CA VAL A 14 -17.91 1.90 2.07
C VAL A 14 -17.05 1.82 3.33
N THR A 15 -17.49 1.05 4.34
CA THR A 15 -16.73 0.83 5.58
C THR A 15 -15.35 0.22 5.31
N ASN A 16 -15.28 -0.79 4.44
CA ASN A 16 -14.00 -1.40 4.04
C ASN A 16 -13.08 -0.43 3.31
N GLY A 17 -13.64 0.55 2.57
CA GLY A 17 -12.86 1.65 1.99
C GLY A 17 -12.18 2.52 3.04
N PHE A 18 -12.87 2.88 4.11
CA PHE A 18 -12.27 3.61 5.24
C PHE A 18 -11.20 2.76 5.95
N ILE A 19 -11.48 1.48 6.19
CA ILE A 19 -10.51 0.58 6.83
C ILE A 19 -9.24 0.43 5.96
N ALA A 20 -9.39 0.37 4.64
CA ALA A 20 -8.24 0.32 3.73
C ALA A 20 -7.34 1.57 3.82
N LEU A 21 -7.91 2.75 4.09
CA LEU A 21 -7.13 3.96 4.36
C LEU A 21 -6.37 3.86 5.69
N GLU A 22 -6.99 3.31 6.74
CA GLU A 22 -6.31 3.07 8.02
C GLU A 22 -5.17 2.05 7.90
N ILE A 23 -5.34 1.03 7.04
CA ILE A 23 -4.27 0.09 6.70
C ILE A 23 -3.10 0.84 6.03
N ALA A 24 -3.38 1.73 5.08
CA ALA A 24 -2.36 2.55 4.42
C ALA A 24 -1.58 3.43 5.40
N ILE A 25 -2.28 4.07 6.36
CA ILE A 25 -1.67 4.85 7.44
C ILE A 25 -0.75 3.96 8.29
N GLY A 26 -1.25 2.79 8.69
CA GLY A 26 -0.51 1.81 9.49
C GLY A 26 0.79 1.37 8.83
N HIS A 27 0.76 1.09 7.53
CA HIS A 27 1.95 0.76 6.74
C HIS A 27 2.93 1.93 6.67
N LYS A 28 2.46 3.13 6.29
CA LYS A 28 3.32 4.30 6.11
C LYS A 28 4.03 4.72 7.40
N LEU A 29 3.38 4.53 8.54
CA LEU A 29 3.92 4.85 9.86
C LEU A 29 4.72 3.68 10.50
N GLY A 30 4.77 2.50 9.86
CA GLY A 30 5.43 1.31 10.40
C GLY A 30 4.73 0.72 11.63
N LEU A 31 3.45 1.02 11.83
CA LEU A 31 2.66 0.55 12.99
C LEU A 31 2.46 -0.97 12.95
N PHE A 32 2.13 -1.54 11.79
CA PHE A 32 2.02 -2.99 11.62
C PHE A 32 3.34 -3.71 11.89
N ASP A 33 4.43 -3.23 11.30
CA ASP A 33 5.76 -3.82 11.49
C ASP A 33 6.20 -3.75 12.95
N SER A 34 5.92 -2.63 13.63
CA SER A 34 6.24 -2.49 15.05
C SER A 34 5.36 -3.40 15.91
N LEU A 35 4.06 -3.46 15.65
CA LEU A 35 3.12 -4.29 16.42
C LEU A 35 3.43 -5.79 16.24
N SER A 36 3.77 -6.22 15.02
CA SER A 36 4.15 -7.61 14.72
C SER A 36 5.45 -8.06 15.40
N LYS A 37 6.34 -7.14 15.76
CA LYS A 37 7.60 -7.46 16.49
C LYS A 37 7.39 -7.78 17.97
N PHE A 38 6.28 -7.34 18.57
CA PHE A 38 5.98 -7.69 19.95
C PHE A 38 5.56 -9.17 20.05
N THR A 39 6.13 -9.87 21.02
CA THR A 39 5.81 -11.27 21.34
C THR A 39 4.67 -11.41 22.35
N SER A 40 4.23 -10.30 22.95
CA SER A 40 3.12 -10.21 23.90
C SER A 40 2.20 -9.04 23.54
N PRO A 41 0.91 -9.06 23.95
CA PRO A 41 0.03 -7.91 23.78
C PRO A 41 0.59 -6.64 24.44
N VAL A 42 0.40 -5.50 23.77
CA VAL A 42 0.93 -4.20 24.19
C VAL A 42 -0.16 -3.14 24.29
N THR A 43 0.02 -2.17 25.16
CA THR A 43 -0.82 -0.97 25.25
C THR A 43 -0.60 -0.04 24.06
N SER A 44 -1.56 0.87 23.81
CA SER A 44 -1.40 1.96 22.84
C SER A 44 -0.16 2.84 23.13
N THR A 45 0.17 3.01 24.41
CA THR A 45 1.33 3.81 24.86
C THR A 45 2.64 3.14 24.47
N GLU A 46 2.78 1.84 24.70
CA GLU A 46 3.98 1.08 24.35
C GLU A 46 4.25 1.10 22.84
N LEU A 47 3.20 0.89 22.02
CA LEU A 47 3.32 0.96 20.56
C LEU A 47 3.65 2.38 20.08
N ALA A 48 3.04 3.41 20.68
CA ALA A 48 3.33 4.79 20.33
C ALA A 48 4.78 5.17 20.64
N VAL A 49 5.31 4.71 21.77
CA VAL A 49 6.72 4.90 22.14
C VAL A 49 7.65 4.19 21.16
N SER A 50 7.36 2.95 20.77
CA SER A 50 8.21 2.20 19.83
C SER A 50 8.26 2.83 18.44
N CYS A 51 7.15 3.43 17.99
CA CYS A 51 7.07 4.13 16.71
C CYS A 51 7.43 5.63 16.78
N LYS A 52 7.66 6.20 17.97
CA LYS A 52 7.84 7.66 18.20
C LYS A 52 6.67 8.49 17.69
N LEU A 53 5.45 8.02 17.93
CA LEU A 53 4.20 8.66 17.50
C LEU A 53 3.42 9.21 18.69
N LYS A 54 2.45 10.07 18.39
CA LYS A 54 1.51 10.58 19.40
C LYS A 54 0.55 9.46 19.80
N GLU A 55 0.57 9.08 21.07
CA GLU A 55 -0.23 7.98 21.61
C GLU A 55 -1.71 8.12 21.29
N ARG A 56 -2.29 9.33 21.37
CA ARG A 56 -3.71 9.54 21.04
C ARG A 56 -4.07 9.04 19.65
N TYR A 57 -3.25 9.32 18.64
CA TYR A 57 -3.52 8.89 17.26
C TYR A 57 -3.30 7.39 17.07
N VAL A 58 -2.29 6.83 17.73
CA VAL A 58 -2.06 5.37 17.73
C VAL A 58 -3.24 4.62 18.35
N ARG A 59 -3.82 5.17 19.43
CA ARG A 59 -4.99 4.59 20.09
C ARG A 59 -6.23 4.57 19.20
N GLU A 60 -6.53 5.68 18.52
CA GLU A 60 -7.68 5.73 17.59
C GLU A 60 -7.48 4.73 16.44
N TRP A 61 -6.27 4.67 15.88
CA TRP A 61 -5.93 3.72 14.82
C TRP A 61 -6.10 2.26 15.29
N LEU A 62 -5.62 1.93 16.49
CA LEU A 62 -5.82 0.61 17.10
C LEU A 62 -7.30 0.31 17.32
N GLY A 63 -8.09 1.28 17.79
CA GLY A 63 -9.53 1.14 17.96
C GLY A 63 -10.25 0.81 16.63
N CYS A 64 -9.92 1.53 15.56
CA CYS A 64 -10.45 1.26 14.22
C CYS A 64 -10.08 -0.16 13.74
N LEU A 65 -8.81 -0.55 13.86
CA LEU A 65 -8.32 -1.85 13.39
C LEU A 65 -8.82 -3.02 14.23
N SER A 66 -9.09 -2.80 15.52
CA SER A 66 -9.74 -3.78 16.37
C SER A 66 -11.21 -3.96 16.06
N ALA A 67 -11.95 -2.86 15.83
CA ALA A 67 -13.35 -2.93 15.40
C ALA A 67 -13.49 -3.63 14.03
N ALA A 68 -12.49 -3.46 13.15
CA ALA A 68 -12.42 -4.10 11.84
C ALA A 68 -11.89 -5.55 11.88
N GLY A 69 -11.46 -6.05 13.05
CA GLY A 69 -10.98 -7.43 13.21
C GLY A 69 -9.55 -7.70 12.75
N PHE A 70 -8.76 -6.67 12.43
CA PHE A 70 -7.34 -6.81 12.05
C PHE A 70 -6.39 -6.86 13.26
N VAL A 71 -6.78 -6.24 14.38
CA VAL A 71 -6.02 -6.23 15.63
C VAL A 71 -6.86 -6.80 16.75
N SER A 72 -6.34 -7.79 17.47
CA SER A 72 -7.05 -8.39 18.60
C SER A 72 -6.82 -7.59 19.88
N ILE A 73 -7.88 -7.45 20.67
CA ILE A 73 -7.86 -6.82 22.00
C ILE A 73 -8.33 -7.84 23.05
N PRO A 74 -7.46 -8.33 23.96
CA PRO A 74 -7.89 -9.13 25.10
C PRO A 74 -8.62 -8.23 26.12
N PRO A 75 -9.23 -8.82 27.16
CA PRO A 75 -9.94 -8.07 28.22
C PRO A 75 -9.08 -7.06 29.01
N ASP A 76 -7.77 -7.00 28.79
CA ASP A 76 -6.83 -6.12 29.50
C ASP A 76 -6.47 -4.85 28.73
N ASP A 77 -7.25 -4.46 27.72
CA ASP A 77 -7.06 -3.28 26.86
C ASP A 77 -5.68 -3.21 26.18
N LYS A 78 -5.08 -4.38 25.94
CA LYS A 78 -3.86 -4.51 25.15
C LYS A 78 -4.16 -4.95 23.72
N TYR A 79 -3.21 -4.77 22.83
CA TYR A 79 -3.38 -4.99 21.42
C TYR A 79 -2.31 -5.97 20.93
N PHE A 80 -2.72 -6.89 20.08
CA PHE A 80 -1.80 -7.79 19.40
C PHE A 80 -2.34 -8.22 18.04
N ILE A 81 -1.43 -8.65 17.19
CA ILE A 81 -1.75 -9.35 15.95
C ILE A 81 -1.50 -10.84 16.22
N PRO A 82 -2.48 -11.74 15.99
CA PRO A 82 -2.25 -13.18 16.12
C PRO A 82 -1.04 -13.65 15.30
N GLU A 83 -0.21 -14.54 15.85
CA GLU A 83 1.04 -14.98 15.20
C GLU A 83 0.83 -15.48 13.76
N ALA A 84 -0.26 -16.21 13.52
CA ALA A 84 -0.62 -16.71 12.18
C ALA A 84 -0.91 -15.59 11.16
N CYS A 85 -1.30 -14.39 11.62
CA CYS A 85 -1.67 -13.25 10.77
C CYS A 85 -0.49 -12.32 10.49
N LYS A 86 0.54 -12.28 11.35
CA LYS A 86 1.70 -11.36 11.23
C LYS A 86 2.40 -11.38 9.86
N PRO A 87 2.57 -12.51 9.15
CA PRO A 87 3.20 -12.49 7.83
C PRO A 87 2.44 -11.67 6.77
N HIS A 88 1.13 -11.48 6.95
CA HIS A 88 0.26 -10.82 5.97
C HIS A 88 0.08 -9.32 6.24
N THR A 89 0.57 -8.81 7.38
CA THR A 89 0.45 -7.38 7.72
C THR A 89 1.48 -6.51 7.02
N ALA A 90 2.45 -7.12 6.35
CA ALA A 90 3.51 -6.45 5.59
C ALA A 90 3.20 -6.35 4.08
N SER A 91 2.16 -7.02 3.56
CA SER A 91 2.05 -7.30 2.12
C SER A 91 1.01 -6.47 1.33
N SER A 92 0.46 -5.38 1.88
CA SER A 92 -0.60 -4.64 1.16
C SER A 92 -0.09 -3.41 0.40
N SER A 93 0.71 -3.63 -0.64
CA SER A 93 1.17 -2.55 -1.54
C SER A 93 0.02 -1.73 -2.15
N LEU A 94 -1.16 -2.34 -2.27
CA LEU A 94 -2.36 -1.70 -2.80
C LEU A 94 -3.03 -0.71 -1.83
N ALA A 95 -2.98 -0.95 -0.52
CA ALA A 95 -3.63 -0.06 0.44
C ALA A 95 -3.00 1.34 0.37
N SER A 96 -1.69 1.40 0.19
CA SER A 96 -0.93 2.64 0.08
C SER A 96 -1.20 3.45 -1.19
N VAL A 97 -1.80 2.85 -2.23
CA VAL A 97 -2.29 3.57 -3.43
C VAL A 97 -3.56 4.38 -3.09
N LEU A 98 -4.35 3.90 -2.13
CA LEU A 98 -5.72 4.38 -1.91
C LEU A 98 -5.81 5.85 -1.47
N PRO A 99 -5.00 6.37 -0.52
CA PRO A 99 -5.03 7.79 -0.15
C PRO A 99 -4.76 8.72 -1.35
N TYR A 100 -3.95 8.25 -2.29
CA TYR A 100 -3.65 8.99 -3.51
C TYR A 100 -4.84 9.00 -4.47
N LEU A 101 -5.51 7.87 -4.69
CA LEU A 101 -6.73 7.85 -5.50
C LEU A 101 -7.79 8.77 -4.90
N ALA A 102 -7.93 8.72 -3.57
CA ALA A 102 -8.84 9.60 -2.84
C ALA A 102 -8.52 11.09 -3.05
N ALA A 103 -7.24 11.49 -2.97
CA ALA A 103 -6.80 12.87 -3.19
C ALA A 103 -7.11 13.40 -4.60
N ASN A 104 -7.20 12.52 -5.60
CA ASN A 104 -7.47 12.89 -7.00
C ASN A 104 -8.93 12.79 -7.41
N THR A 105 -9.82 12.43 -6.48
CA THR A 105 -11.24 12.22 -6.79
C THR A 105 -11.84 13.43 -7.52
N SER A 106 -11.56 14.65 -7.07
CA SER A 106 -12.06 15.87 -7.72
C SER A 106 -11.59 16.03 -9.16
N SER A 107 -10.29 15.83 -9.43
CA SER A 107 -9.75 15.89 -10.79
C SER A 107 -10.36 14.84 -11.70
N VAL A 108 -10.57 13.63 -11.17
CA VAL A 108 -11.25 12.55 -11.90
C VAL A 108 -12.69 12.92 -12.21
N LEU A 109 -13.45 13.46 -11.24
CA LEU A 109 -14.83 13.89 -11.44
C LEU A 109 -14.98 14.93 -12.55
N GLU A 110 -14.01 15.83 -12.72
CA GLU A 110 -14.01 16.77 -13.84
C GLU A 110 -13.90 16.06 -15.20
N CYS A 111 -13.06 15.01 -15.31
CA CYS A 111 -12.93 14.22 -16.55
C CYS A 111 -14.19 13.45 -16.93
N PHE A 112 -15.11 13.20 -15.98
CA PHE A 112 -16.38 12.50 -16.27
C PHE A 112 -17.42 13.40 -16.96
N LYS A 113 -17.24 14.73 -16.94
CA LYS A 113 -18.16 15.66 -17.60
C LYS A 113 -18.04 15.53 -19.12
N GLU A 114 -19.16 15.71 -19.83
CA GLU A 114 -19.19 15.60 -21.30
C GLU A 114 -18.24 16.58 -21.99
N ASP A 115 -18.13 17.80 -21.45
CA ASP A 115 -17.20 18.85 -21.86
C ASP A 115 -15.90 18.86 -21.03
N GLY A 116 -15.70 17.83 -20.21
CA GLY A 116 -14.55 17.68 -19.34
C GLY A 116 -13.25 17.38 -20.08
N PRO A 117 -12.10 17.51 -19.41
CA PRO A 117 -10.82 17.16 -20.00
C PRO A 117 -10.72 15.65 -20.21
N LYS A 118 -9.92 15.23 -21.21
CA LYS A 118 -9.66 13.80 -21.49
C LYS A 118 -8.84 13.09 -20.40
N GLY A 119 -8.31 13.83 -19.44
CA GLY A 119 -7.46 13.35 -18.35
C GLY A 119 -7.05 14.50 -17.42
N TYR A 120 -6.33 14.15 -16.35
CA TYR A 120 -5.80 15.11 -15.39
C TYR A 120 -4.26 15.01 -15.32
N ASP A 121 -3.61 16.05 -14.81
CA ASP A 121 -2.16 16.15 -14.73
C ASP A 121 -1.57 15.29 -13.60
N TYR A 122 -0.49 14.58 -13.90
CA TYR A 122 0.25 13.73 -12.96
C TYR A 122 1.44 14.44 -12.29
N SER A 123 1.74 15.69 -12.66
CA SER A 123 2.94 16.42 -12.22
C SER A 123 3.09 16.54 -10.70
N ASN A 124 1.98 16.65 -9.96
CA ASN A 124 1.96 16.77 -8.51
C ASN A 124 2.08 15.44 -7.76
N GLN A 125 2.39 14.34 -8.45
CA GLN A 125 2.21 12.97 -7.96
C GLN A 125 3.49 12.13 -8.00
N LEU A 126 4.62 12.77 -8.32
CA LEU A 126 5.90 12.12 -8.54
C LEU A 126 6.36 11.29 -7.32
N ASP A 127 6.26 11.86 -6.12
CA ASP A 127 6.62 11.16 -4.87
C ASP A 127 5.75 9.93 -4.60
N THR A 128 4.49 9.93 -5.05
CA THR A 128 3.57 8.81 -4.88
C THR A 128 3.87 7.69 -5.88
N LEU A 129 4.10 8.04 -7.15
CA LEU A 129 4.52 7.07 -8.17
C LEU A 129 5.85 6.41 -7.79
N MET A 130 6.77 7.16 -7.18
CA MET A 130 8.02 6.60 -6.65
C MET A 130 7.79 5.66 -5.46
N TRP A 131 6.81 5.92 -4.58
CA TRP A 131 6.47 5.01 -3.49
C TRP A 131 5.86 3.70 -4.01
N LEU A 132 4.99 3.76 -5.03
CA LEU A 132 4.48 2.56 -5.72
C LEU A 132 5.58 1.72 -6.36
N ASP A 133 6.63 2.36 -6.85
CA ASP A 133 7.81 1.68 -7.38
C ASP A 133 8.70 1.09 -6.28
N HIS A 134 8.69 1.65 -5.06
CA HIS A 134 9.44 1.10 -3.93
C HIS A 134 8.95 -0.29 -3.49
N ASP A 135 7.68 -0.62 -3.74
CA ASP A 135 7.10 -1.95 -3.53
C ASP A 135 7.37 -2.92 -4.68
N ARG A 136 7.96 -2.47 -5.80
CA ARG A 136 8.45 -3.33 -6.89
C ARG A 136 9.83 -3.92 -6.61
N LYS A 137 10.15 -4.24 -5.36
CA LYS A 137 11.35 -5.03 -5.00
C LYS A 137 11.44 -6.37 -5.74
N SER A 138 10.33 -6.82 -6.32
CA SER A 138 10.19 -8.01 -7.14
C SER A 138 10.60 -7.82 -8.61
N CYS A 139 10.77 -6.59 -9.09
CA CYS A 139 11.23 -6.29 -10.44
C CYS A 139 12.64 -5.69 -10.36
N ASP A 140 13.64 -6.56 -10.27
CA ASP A 140 15.07 -6.21 -10.29
C ASP A 140 15.76 -6.89 -11.49
N GLY A 141 17.09 -6.78 -11.59
CA GLY A 141 17.86 -7.45 -12.64
C GLY A 141 17.73 -8.97 -12.62
N LYS A 142 17.47 -9.57 -11.46
CA LYS A 142 17.24 -11.01 -11.34
C LYS A 142 15.89 -11.40 -11.95
N TRP A 143 14.83 -10.65 -11.66
CA TRP A 143 13.52 -10.86 -12.28
C TRP A 143 13.57 -10.75 -13.81
N ILE A 144 14.31 -9.76 -14.34
CA ILE A 144 14.55 -9.63 -15.79
C ILE A 144 15.18 -10.90 -16.36
N ASN A 145 16.27 -11.36 -15.75
CA ASN A 145 16.99 -12.55 -16.23
C ASN A 145 16.12 -13.82 -16.19
N GLU A 146 15.28 -13.96 -15.16
CA GLU A 146 14.43 -15.15 -14.96
C GLU A 146 13.18 -15.15 -15.84
N ASN A 147 12.57 -14.00 -16.12
CA ASN A 147 11.25 -13.91 -16.75
C ASN A 147 11.27 -13.39 -18.19
N LEU A 148 12.30 -12.64 -18.59
CA LEU A 148 12.44 -12.12 -19.96
C LEU A 148 13.32 -13.01 -20.84
N PHE A 149 13.77 -14.18 -20.36
CA PHE A 149 14.45 -15.15 -21.21
C PHE A 149 13.49 -15.80 -22.23
N PRO A 150 13.86 -15.93 -23.52
CA PRO A 150 15.14 -15.55 -24.15
C PRO A 150 15.16 -14.14 -24.78
N VAL A 151 14.13 -13.33 -24.60
CA VAL A 151 13.98 -12.01 -25.24
C VAL A 151 15.02 -10.99 -24.74
N GLY A 152 15.37 -11.02 -23.45
CA GLY A 152 16.30 -10.07 -22.81
C GLY A 152 17.79 -10.42 -22.92
N HIS A 153 18.13 -11.61 -23.42
CA HIS A 153 19.51 -12.12 -23.53
C HIS A 153 19.73 -12.81 -24.88
N LYS A 154 19.44 -12.11 -25.97
CA LYS A 154 20.18 -12.37 -27.19
C LYS A 154 21.49 -11.60 -27.05
N GLU A 155 22.48 -12.21 -26.41
CA GLU A 155 23.87 -11.75 -26.56
C GLU A 155 24.19 -11.85 -28.05
N THR A 156 24.08 -10.72 -28.73
CA THR A 156 24.52 -10.56 -30.10
C THR A 156 25.50 -9.41 -30.08
N ASP A 157 26.67 -9.62 -30.68
CA ASP A 157 27.72 -8.59 -30.84
C ASP A 157 27.23 -7.34 -31.62
N THR A 158 25.99 -7.37 -32.10
CA THR A 158 25.32 -6.34 -32.89
C THR A 158 24.43 -5.39 -32.08
N ILE A 159 24.00 -5.76 -30.86
CA ILE A 159 23.17 -4.87 -30.02
C ILE A 159 24.07 -4.15 -29.03
N SER A 160 24.35 -2.89 -29.30
CA SER A 160 25.22 -2.03 -28.48
C SER A 160 24.48 -1.09 -27.54
N ASN A 161 23.17 -0.88 -27.76
CA ASN A 161 22.35 0.07 -27.00
C ASN A 161 20.94 -0.46 -26.78
N VAL A 162 20.43 -0.30 -25.56
CA VAL A 162 19.05 -0.66 -25.17
C VAL A 162 18.37 0.60 -24.62
N LEU A 163 17.15 0.88 -25.07
CA LEU A 163 16.31 1.97 -24.56
C LEU A 163 15.16 1.41 -23.74
N ASP A 164 15.08 1.86 -22.49
CA ASP A 164 13.97 1.57 -21.58
C ASP A 164 12.98 2.75 -21.61
N PHE A 165 11.87 2.60 -22.34
CA PHE A 165 10.88 3.66 -22.51
C PHE A 165 9.78 3.56 -21.45
N GLY A 166 9.56 4.64 -20.69
CA GLY A 166 8.64 4.63 -19.56
C GLY A 166 9.22 3.97 -18.30
N CYS A 167 10.54 4.00 -18.14
CA CYS A 167 11.29 3.36 -17.05
C CYS A 167 11.00 3.90 -15.64
N GLY A 168 10.19 4.97 -15.53
CA GLY A 168 9.89 5.63 -14.24
C GLY A 168 11.18 6.11 -13.57
N PRO A 169 11.47 5.69 -12.31
CA PRO A 169 12.71 6.05 -11.64
C PRO A 169 13.95 5.28 -12.17
N GLY A 170 13.79 4.38 -13.15
CA GLY A 170 14.91 3.67 -13.78
C GLY A 170 15.44 2.49 -12.96
N SER A 171 14.62 1.93 -12.07
CA SER A 171 14.97 0.80 -11.18
C SER A 171 15.36 -0.48 -11.96
N LEU A 172 14.80 -0.65 -13.16
CA LEU A 172 15.10 -1.76 -14.08
C LEU A 172 16.19 -1.41 -15.11
N THR A 173 16.50 -0.13 -15.28
CA THR A 173 17.54 0.35 -16.19
C THR A 173 18.92 0.14 -15.54
N ILE A 174 19.33 -1.11 -15.36
CA ILE A 174 20.65 -1.43 -14.84
C ILE A 174 21.68 -1.02 -15.90
N LYS A 175 22.55 -0.08 -15.54
CA LYS A 175 23.83 0.11 -16.26
C LYS A 175 24.55 -1.23 -16.20
N ASN A 176 24.81 -1.83 -17.37
CA ASN A 176 25.84 -2.86 -17.49
C ASN A 176 27.10 -2.32 -16.78
N SER A 177 27.46 -2.94 -15.66
CA SER A 177 28.71 -2.71 -14.94
C SER A 177 29.89 -3.05 -15.83
#